data_AF-A0A930DHC6-F1
#
_entry.id   AF-A0A930DHC6-F1
#
_cell.length_a   1.000
_cell.length_b   1.000
_cell.length_c   1.000
_cell.angle_alpha   90.00
_cell.angle_beta   90.00
_cell.angle_gamma   90.00
#
_symmetry.space_group_name_H-M   'P 1'
#
loop_
_entity.id
_entity.type
_entity.pdbx_description
1 polymer ?
#
loop_
_entity_poly.entity_id
_entity_poly.type
_entity_poly.pdbx_seq_one_letter_code
_entity_poly.pdbx_strand_id
1 'polypeptide(L)' 'MSIKSDKWIRRMSEEFGMIDPFEPNQIKEANGQRIISYGTSSYGYDIR' A
#
# COMPACT_ATOMS: atom_id res chain seq x y z
N MET A 1 -4.94 16.53 12.78
CA MET A 1 -4.03 15.63 12.02
C MET A 1 -4.70 15.35 10.68
N SER A 2 -4.00 15.55 9.56
CA SER A 2 -4.57 15.30 8.21
C SER A 2 -4.25 13.89 7.73
N ILE A 3 -5.17 13.31 6.95
CA ILE A 3 -4.94 12.02 6.28
C ILE A 3 -3.88 12.22 5.17
N LYS A 4 -2.96 11.28 5.04
CA LYS A 4 -1.87 11.33 4.06
C LYS A 4 -2.30 10.62 2.77
N SER A 5 -1.91 11.16 1.63
CA SER A 5 -2.19 10.56 0.32
C SER A 5 -1.28 9.39 0.02
N ASP A 6 -1.70 8.57 -0.94
CA ASP A 6 -0.92 7.52 -1.60
C ASP A 6 0.54 7.94 -1.92
N LYS A 7 0.74 9.12 -2.52
CA LYS A 7 2.06 9.65 -2.87
C LYS A 7 2.95 9.84 -1.65
N TRP A 8 2.38 10.31 -0.55
CA TRP A 8 3.12 10.48 0.69
C TRP A 8 3.46 9.11 1.30
N ILE A 9 2.48 8.20 1.36
CA ILE A 9 2.67 6.84 1.91
C ILE A 9 3.75 6.10 1.14
N ARG A 10 3.70 6.17 -0.20
CA ARG A 10 4.69 5.59 -1.10
C ARG A 10 6.09 6.14 -0.85
N ARG A 11 6.23 7.47 -0.85
CA ARG A 11 7.51 8.13 -0.60
C ARG A 11 8.10 7.70 0.74
N MET A 12 7.30 7.70 1.81
CA MET A 12 7.78 7.35 3.14
C MET A 12 8.17 5.87 3.26
N SER A 13 7.47 4.98 2.57
CA SER A 13 7.78 3.56 2.58
C SER A 13 9.05 3.26 1.76
N GLU A 14 9.20 3.86 0.58
CA GLU A 14 10.36 3.68 -0.31
C GLU A 14 11.63 4.37 0.21
N GLU A 15 11.55 5.61 0.70
CA GLU A 15 12.74 6.40 1.11
C GLU A 15 13.14 6.15 2.57
N PHE A 16 12.16 5.88 3.46
CA PHE A 16 12.38 5.83 4.91
C PHE A 16 12.01 4.49 5.55
N GLY A 17 11.61 3.49 4.76
CA GLY A 17 11.26 2.16 5.29
C GLY A 17 10.08 2.17 6.24
N MET A 18 9.14 3.11 6.07
CA MET A 18 7.96 3.23 6.94
C MET A 18 7.10 1.96 6.95
N ILE A 19 7.05 1.23 5.82
CA ILE A 19 6.35 -0.04 5.65
C ILE A 19 7.32 -0.99 4.92
N ASP A 20 7.52 -2.19 5.45
CA ASP A 20 8.34 -3.23 4.82
C ASP A 20 7.77 -4.61 5.19
N PRO A 21 7.39 -5.47 4.22
CA PRO A 21 7.40 -5.24 2.76
C PRO A 21 6.30 -4.26 2.30
N PHE A 22 6.62 -3.42 1.30
CA PHE A 22 5.72 -2.39 0.76
C PHE A 22 5.23 -2.71 -0.66
N GLU A 23 3.90 -2.64 -0.85
CA GLU A 23 3.25 -2.77 -2.16
C GLU A 23 2.71 -1.42 -2.66
N PRO A 24 3.30 -0.83 -3.72
CA PRO A 24 2.93 0.50 -4.21
C PRO A 24 1.56 0.53 -4.91
N ASN A 25 0.98 -0.63 -5.21
CA ASN A 25 -0.30 -0.76 -5.90
C ASN A 25 -1.24 -1.65 -5.09
N GLN A 26 -2.53 -1.52 -5.36
CA GLN A 26 -3.54 -2.40 -4.79
C GLN A 26 -3.50 -3.77 -5.48
N ILE A 27 -3.14 -4.81 -4.74
CA ILE A 27 -3.13 -6.20 -5.21
C ILE A 27 -4.50 -6.82 -4.97
N LYS A 28 -5.14 -7.35 -6.02
CA LYS A 28 -6.47 -7.98 -5.95
C LYS A 28 -6.47 -9.45 -6.37
N GLU A 29 -5.35 -9.91 -6.90
CA GLU A 29 -5.16 -11.26 -7.41
C GLU A 29 -3.76 -11.74 -7.03
N ALA A 30 -3.66 -12.99 -6.59
CA ALA A 30 -2.39 -13.67 -6.36
C ALA A 30 -2.50 -15.11 -6.86
N ASN A 31 -1.47 -15.59 -7.56
CA ASN A 31 -1.42 -16.96 -8.10
C ASN A 31 -2.64 -17.34 -8.97
N GLY A 32 -3.18 -16.39 -9.74
CA GLY A 32 -4.35 -16.64 -10.60
C GLY A 32 -5.69 -16.69 -9.86
N GLN A 33 -5.71 -16.39 -8.56
CA GLN A 33 -6.92 -16.39 -7.72
C GLN A 33 -7.20 -15.00 -7.17
N ARG A 34 -8.48 -14.61 -7.18
CA ARG A 34 -8.93 -13.38 -6.53
C ARG A 34 -8.73 -13.49 -5.02
N ILE A 35 -8.22 -12.42 -4.41
CA ILE A 35 -7.98 -12.32 -2.98
C ILE A 35 -8.66 -11.07 -2.39
N ILE A 36 -8.73 -10.99 -1.06
CA ILE A 36 -9.02 -9.72 -0.39
C ILE A 36 -7.86 -8.78 -0.70
N SER A 37 -8.19 -7.59 -1.21
CA SER A 37 -7.16 -6.70 -1.71
C SER A 37 -6.31 -6.10 -0.61
N TYR A 38 -5.03 -5.92 -0.87
CA TYR A 38 -4.09 -5.24 0.04
C TYR A 38 -3.15 -4.30 -0.72
N GLY A 39 -2.39 -3.45 -0.02
CA GLY A 39 -1.44 -2.51 -0.60
C GLY A 39 -1.93 -1.06 -0.59
N THR A 40 -1.31 -0.22 -1.42
CA THR A 40 -1.56 1.24 -1.41
C THR A 40 -2.94 1.60 -1.98
N SER A 41 -3.70 2.40 -1.23
CA SER A 41 -4.97 3.02 -1.61
C SER A 41 -4.82 4.55 -1.63
N SER A 42 -5.79 5.29 -2.21
CA SER A 42 -5.66 6.74 -2.48
C SER A 42 -5.23 7.58 -1.27
N TYR A 43 -5.65 7.18 -0.07
CA TYR A 43 -5.35 7.87 1.19
C TYR A 43 -5.06 6.90 2.35
N GLY A 44 -4.55 5.72 2.03
CA GLY A 44 -4.34 4.66 3.01
C GLY A 44 -3.51 3.50 2.49
N TYR A 45 -3.28 2.52 3.36
CA TYR A 45 -2.57 1.30 3.03
C TYR A 45 -3.28 0.12 3.70
N ASP A 46 -3.72 -0.83 2.89
CA ASP A 46 -4.42 -2.04 3.35
C ASP A 46 -3.37 -3.09 3.72
N ILE A 47 -3.34 -3.50 5.00
CA ILE A 47 -2.36 -4.47 5.54
C ILE A 47 -2.87 -5.89 5.30
N ARG A 48 -1.94 -6.83 5.06
CA ARG A 48 -2.20 -8.28 4.97
C ARG A 48 -1.48 -9.06 6.06
#